data_AF-A0A497E743-F1
#
_entry.id   AF-A0A497E743-F1
#
_cell.length_a   1.000
_cell.length_b   1.000
_cell.length_c   1.000
_cell.angle_alpha   90.00
_cell.angle_beta   90.00
_cell.angle_gamma   90.00
#
_symmetry.space_group_name_H-M   'P 1'
#
loop_
_entity.id
_entity.type
_entity.pdbx_description
1 polymer ?
#
loop_
_entity_poly.entity_id
_entity_poly.type
_entity_poly.pdbx_seq_one_letter_code
_entity_poly.pdbx_strand_id
1 'polypeptide(L)'
;MSLERMRYSDGDEEVVYRRKGSDGRSGAEERIDALDFLARVIAHIPPPRIHLVRYLGHYSNVARGRRNKGKEEPLKPVRSGVRDNGGLTDPERRARRRAWARLIRRVYEVDPLVCRSCGGEMRIVSVILEHRVIRRILGHLAQKGIEPGRGPPERLRSPLPKTA
;
A
#
# COMPACT_ATOMS: atom_id res chain seq x y z
N MET A 1 18.51 7.27 -2.13
CA MET A 1 19.95 7.56 -1.94
C MET A 1 20.14 8.20 -0.58
N SER A 2 21.25 7.94 0.12
CA SER A 2 21.55 8.58 1.42
C SER A 2 22.62 9.64 1.25
N LEU A 3 22.43 10.82 1.86
CA LEU A 3 23.36 11.96 1.80
C LEU A 3 24.70 11.65 2.46
N GLU A 4 24.71 10.80 3.49
CA GLU A 4 25.94 10.36 4.18
C GLU A 4 26.91 9.55 3.30
N ARG A 5 26.45 9.18 2.09
CA ARG A 5 27.16 8.34 1.13
C ARG A 5 27.57 9.09 -0.13
N MET A 6 27.35 10.40 -0.16
CA MET A 6 27.62 11.27 -1.29
C MET A 6 28.71 12.28 -0.89
N ARG A 7 29.64 12.55 -1.81
CA ARG A 7 30.57 13.68 -1.71
C ARG A 7 30.44 14.52 -2.98
N TYR A 8 30.34 15.82 -2.79
CA TYR A 8 30.23 16.83 -3.83
C TYR A 8 30.75 18.14 -3.24
N SER A 9 31.59 18.86 -3.97
CA SER A 9 32.08 20.20 -3.62
C SER A 9 31.51 21.21 -4.61
N ASP A 10 31.40 22.47 -4.18
CA ASP A 10 30.86 23.52 -5.05
C ASP A 10 31.85 23.82 -6.18
N GLY A 11 31.40 23.67 -7.43
CA GLY A 11 32.24 23.76 -8.63
C GLY A 11 32.72 22.41 -9.21
N ASP A 12 32.42 21.28 -8.58
CA ASP A 12 32.75 19.96 -9.13
C ASP A 12 31.78 19.57 -10.27
N GLU A 13 32.31 19.06 -11.38
CA GLU A 13 31.51 18.45 -12.46
C GLU A 13 31.09 17.01 -12.15
N GLU A 14 31.63 16.41 -11.08
CA GLU A 14 31.36 15.02 -10.70
C GLU A 14 30.86 14.88 -9.25
N VAL A 15 29.95 13.94 -9.04
CA VAL A 15 29.48 13.48 -7.74
C VAL A 15 30.07 12.12 -7.46
N VAL A 16 30.73 11.97 -6.29
CA VAL A 16 31.21 10.66 -5.82
C VAL A 16 30.15 10.04 -4.92
N TYR A 17 29.55 8.94 -5.38
CA TYR A 17 28.54 8.20 -4.62
C TYR A 17 29.05 6.83 -4.20
N ARG A 18 29.01 6.54 -2.90
CA ARG A 18 29.40 5.25 -2.34
C ARG A 18 28.18 4.33 -2.23
N ARG A 19 28.06 3.32 -3.09
CA ARG A 19 26.95 2.35 -3.04
C ARG A 19 26.97 1.54 -1.75
N LYS A 20 25.81 1.10 -1.26
CA LYS A 20 25.72 0.21 -0.08
C LYS A 20 26.27 -1.15 -0.49
N GLY A 21 27.34 -1.60 0.17
CA GLY A 21 27.85 -2.95 -0.04
C GLY A 21 26.86 -3.98 0.51
N SER A 22 26.85 -5.16 -0.09
CA SER A 22 26.24 -6.35 0.52
C SER A 22 27.26 -7.04 1.42
N ASP A 23 26.78 -7.81 2.39
CA ASP A 23 27.58 -8.80 3.13
C ASP A 23 28.83 -8.24 3.84
N GLY A 24 28.68 -7.08 4.50
CA GLY A 24 29.73 -6.49 5.34
C GLY A 24 30.90 -5.85 4.60
N ARG A 25 30.89 -5.83 3.26
CA ARG A 25 31.91 -5.16 2.45
C ARG A 25 31.60 -3.67 2.28
N SER A 26 32.65 -2.86 2.22
CA SER A 26 32.58 -1.48 1.73
C SER A 26 32.05 -1.51 0.31
N GLY A 27 30.93 -0.83 0.04
CA GLY A 27 30.40 -0.78 -1.32
C GLY A 27 31.21 0.15 -2.21
N ALA A 28 31.24 -0.16 -3.50
CA ALA A 28 32.04 0.56 -4.49
C ALA A 28 31.67 2.04 -4.56
N GLU A 29 32.70 2.86 -4.76
CA GLU A 29 32.56 4.26 -5.13
C GLU A 29 32.33 4.37 -6.64
N GLU A 30 31.35 5.18 -7.00
CA GLU A 30 31.00 5.50 -8.38
C GLU A 30 31.16 7.01 -8.55
N ARG A 31 31.89 7.44 -9.57
CA ARG A 31 31.93 8.83 -10.02
C ARG A 31 30.90 9.01 -11.12
N ILE A 32 30.06 10.01 -10.99
CA ILE A 32 28.95 10.28 -11.90
C ILE A 32 29.02 11.76 -12.22
N ASP A 33 28.88 12.14 -13.48
CA ASP A 33 28.67 13.54 -13.87
C ASP A 33 27.52 14.16 -13.05
N ALA A 34 27.67 15.42 -12.65
CA ALA A 34 26.74 16.08 -11.75
C ALA A 34 25.33 16.22 -12.35
N LEU A 35 25.22 16.44 -13.66
CA LEU A 35 23.93 16.53 -14.36
C LEU A 35 23.31 15.15 -14.53
N ASP A 36 24.10 14.13 -14.85
CA ASP A 36 23.64 12.73 -14.89
C ASP A 36 23.18 12.26 -13.51
N PHE A 37 23.89 12.64 -12.45
CA PHE A 37 23.49 12.34 -11.08
C PHE A 37 22.14 13.00 -10.77
N LEU A 38 21.99 14.29 -11.10
CA LEU A 38 20.73 15.01 -10.92
C LEU A 38 19.60 14.33 -11.69
N ALA A 39 19.83 13.96 -12.95
CA ALA A 39 18.86 13.26 -13.79
C ALA A 39 18.40 11.93 -13.16
N ARG A 40 19.34 11.12 -12.63
CA ARG A 40 19.03 9.86 -11.94
C ARG A 40 18.20 10.09 -10.67
N VAL A 41 18.47 11.14 -9.91
CA VAL A 41 17.72 11.47 -8.68
C VAL A 41 16.30 11.92 -9.02
N ILE A 42 16.15 12.85 -9.96
CA ILE A 42 14.84 13.42 -10.31
C ILE A 42 13.97 12.46 -11.11
N ALA A 43 14.54 11.42 -11.74
CA ALA A 43 13.78 10.39 -12.44
C ALA A 43 12.76 9.66 -11.54
N HIS A 44 12.97 9.65 -10.22
CA HIS A 44 12.03 9.09 -9.26
C HIS A 44 10.91 10.06 -8.85
N ILE A 45 11.02 11.35 -9.18
CA ILE A 45 9.99 12.35 -8.89
C ILE A 45 8.87 12.19 -9.92
N PRO A 46 7.65 11.82 -9.51
CA PRO A 46 6.56 11.63 -10.46
C PRO A 46 6.16 12.96 -11.10
N PRO A 47 5.66 12.94 -12.34
CA PRO A 47 5.16 14.13 -13.01
C PRO A 47 4.17 14.93 -12.15
N PRO A 48 4.14 16.26 -12.31
CA PRO A 48 3.24 17.10 -11.54
C PRO A 48 1.78 16.68 -11.77
N ARG A 49 0.95 16.90 -10.74
CA ARG A 49 -0.50 16.60 -10.74
C ARG A 49 -0.87 15.11 -10.78
N ILE A 50 0.05 14.21 -10.45
CA ILE A 50 -0.25 12.79 -10.22
C ILE A 50 -0.55 12.54 -8.73
N HIS A 51 -1.64 11.81 -8.45
CA HIS A 51 -1.95 11.37 -7.10
C HIS A 51 -0.99 10.28 -6.63
N LEU A 52 -0.05 10.64 -5.75
CA LEU A 52 0.92 9.71 -5.15
C LEU A 52 0.27 8.75 -4.13
N VAL A 53 -0.83 9.18 -3.51
CA VAL A 53 -1.57 8.39 -2.53
C VAL A 53 -3.02 8.26 -2.97
N ARG A 54 -3.44 7.02 -3.24
CA ARG A 54 -4.82 6.68 -3.60
C ARG A 54 -5.51 6.06 -2.40
N TYR A 55 -6.43 6.80 -1.80
CA TYR A 55 -7.26 6.25 -0.73
C TYR A 55 -8.52 5.60 -1.33
N LEU A 56 -8.79 4.36 -0.93
CA LEU A 56 -9.93 3.56 -1.43
C LEU A 56 -10.96 3.30 -0.34
N GLY A 57 -12.17 2.94 -0.79
CA GLY A 57 -13.29 2.56 0.07
C GLY A 57 -13.60 3.63 1.12
N HIS A 58 -13.62 3.20 2.39
CA HIS A 58 -13.91 4.06 3.53
C HIS A 58 -12.93 5.24 3.68
N TYR A 59 -11.70 5.12 3.20
CA TYR A 59 -10.69 6.19 3.28
C TYR A 59 -10.69 7.11 2.05
N SER A 60 -11.46 6.81 1.00
CA SER A 60 -11.52 7.65 -0.20
C SER A 60 -11.94 9.09 0.10
N ASN A 61 -11.51 10.04 -0.74
CA ASN A 61 -11.89 11.46 -0.62
C ASN A 61 -13.41 11.64 -0.71
N VAL A 62 -14.08 10.85 -1.57
CA VAL A 62 -15.54 10.85 -1.70
C VAL A 62 -16.21 10.38 -0.41
N ALA A 63 -15.76 9.27 0.17
CA ALA A 63 -16.32 8.75 1.43
C ALA A 63 -16.13 9.74 2.59
N ARG A 64 -14.92 10.32 2.73
CA ARG A 64 -14.64 11.37 3.70
C ARG A 64 -15.51 12.62 3.49
N GLY A 65 -15.63 13.07 2.25
CA GLY A 65 -16.45 14.23 1.91
C GLY A 65 -17.93 14.02 2.23
N ARG A 66 -18.46 12.80 2.05
CA ARG A 66 -19.83 12.45 2.44
C ARG A 66 -20.01 12.49 3.96
N ARG A 67 -19.07 11.94 4.73
CA ARG A 67 -19.05 12.02 6.20
C ARG A 67 -19.05 13.44 6.73
N ASN A 68 -18.14 14.26 6.23
CA ASN A 68 -18.01 15.65 6.68
C ASN A 68 -19.29 16.45 6.38
N LYS A 69 -20.06 16.07 5.35
CA LYS A 69 -21.34 16.69 4.99
C LYS A 69 -22.54 16.05 5.72
N GLY A 70 -22.32 15.11 6.65
CA GLY A 70 -23.40 14.37 7.32
C GLY A 70 -24.22 13.48 6.38
N LYS A 71 -23.71 13.17 5.19
CA LYS A 71 -24.37 12.37 4.15
C LYS A 71 -23.96 10.90 4.17
N GLU A 72 -23.23 10.47 5.20
CA GLU A 72 -22.92 9.05 5.38
C GLU A 72 -24.10 8.41 6.08
N GLU A 73 -24.90 7.62 5.35
CA GLU A 73 -25.82 6.68 6.00
C GLU A 73 -24.98 5.76 6.91
N PRO A 74 -25.47 5.44 8.12
CA PRO A 74 -24.84 4.41 8.93
C PRO A 74 -24.61 3.19 8.03
N LEU A 75 -23.43 2.57 8.12
CA LEU A 75 -23.19 1.27 7.51
C LEU A 75 -24.26 0.33 8.09
N LYS A 76 -25.40 0.20 7.40
CA LYS A 76 -26.38 -0.82 7.69
C LYS A 76 -25.54 -2.09 7.68
N PRO A 77 -25.53 -2.90 8.76
CA PRO A 77 -24.83 -4.15 8.71
C PRO A 77 -25.38 -4.84 7.47
N VAL A 78 -24.53 -4.96 6.46
CA VAL A 78 -24.81 -5.86 5.36
C VAL A 78 -24.78 -7.18 6.10
N ARG A 79 -25.96 -7.61 6.57
CA ARG A 79 -26.22 -9.02 6.70
C ARG A 79 -25.72 -9.52 5.37
N SER A 80 -24.67 -10.34 5.39
CA SER A 80 -24.38 -11.23 4.29
C SER A 80 -25.57 -12.18 4.16
N GLY A 81 -26.75 -11.65 3.88
CA GLY A 81 -27.68 -12.31 3.01
C GLY A 81 -26.86 -12.50 1.77
N VAL A 82 -26.37 -13.73 1.63
CA VAL A 82 -26.39 -14.43 0.35
C VAL A 82 -27.52 -13.78 -0.44
N ARG A 83 -27.17 -12.81 -1.30
CA ARG A 83 -28.10 -12.39 -2.33
C ARG A 83 -28.33 -13.69 -3.07
N ASP A 84 -29.56 -14.16 -2.98
CA ASP A 84 -29.98 -15.40 -3.61
C ASP A 84 -29.49 -15.36 -5.06
N ASN A 85 -28.41 -16.11 -5.33
CA ASN A 85 -27.80 -16.22 -6.64
C ASN A 85 -28.45 -17.42 -7.33
N GLY A 86 -29.79 -17.41 -7.39
CA GLY A 86 -30.56 -18.38 -8.15
C GLY A 86 -30.21 -18.24 -9.64
N GLY A 87 -29.21 -18.98 -10.11
CA GLY A 87 -28.91 -19.10 -11.54
C GLY A 87 -27.43 -19.27 -11.93
N LEU A 88 -26.46 -18.96 -11.06
CA LEU A 88 -25.05 -19.16 -11.41
C LEU A 88 -24.60 -20.60 -11.16
N THR A 89 -23.76 -21.14 -12.03
CA THR A 89 -23.06 -22.41 -11.81
C THR A 89 -21.94 -22.23 -10.77
N ASP A 90 -21.49 -23.34 -10.16
CA ASP A 90 -20.42 -23.29 -9.16
C ASP A 90 -19.06 -22.76 -9.70
N PRO A 91 -18.66 -23.05 -10.96
CA PRO A 91 -17.53 -22.39 -11.62
C PRO A 91 -17.70 -20.87 -11.73
N GLU A 92 -18.87 -20.37 -12.09
CA GLU A 92 -19.14 -18.92 -12.22
C GLU A 92 -19.10 -18.20 -10.87
N ARG A 93 -19.64 -18.84 -9.83
CA ARG A 93 -19.50 -18.36 -8.44
C ARG A 93 -18.03 -18.31 -8.02
N ARG A 94 -17.22 -19.32 -8.35
CA ARG A 94 -15.76 -19.31 -8.13
C ARG A 94 -15.07 -18.20 -8.92
N ALA A 95 -15.39 -18.04 -10.20
CA ALA A 95 -14.81 -17.01 -11.07
C ALA A 95 -15.12 -15.60 -10.56
N ARG A 96 -16.33 -15.37 -10.02
CA ARG A 96 -16.72 -14.10 -9.42
C ARG A 96 -16.08 -13.87 -8.04
N ARG A 97 -15.95 -14.91 -7.21
CA ARG A 97 -15.15 -14.85 -5.96
C ARG A 97 -13.68 -14.52 -6.21
N ARG A 98 -13.11 -14.86 -7.38
CA ARG A 98 -11.75 -14.46 -7.80
C ARG A 98 -11.68 -13.11 -8.51
N ALA A 99 -12.81 -12.40 -8.69
CA ALA A 99 -12.81 -11.10 -9.36
C ALA A 99 -11.98 -10.04 -8.62
N TRP A 100 -11.93 -10.08 -7.28
CA TRP A 100 -11.05 -9.19 -6.51
C TRP A 100 -9.56 -9.45 -6.81
N ALA A 101 -9.15 -10.72 -6.93
CA ALA A 101 -7.77 -11.08 -7.24
C ALA A 101 -7.35 -10.59 -8.63
N ARG A 102 -8.25 -10.75 -9.63
CA ARG A 102 -8.05 -10.17 -10.96
C ARG A 102 -7.95 -8.65 -10.93
N LEU A 103 -8.77 -7.97 -10.12
CA LEU A 103 -8.72 -6.52 -9.97
C LEU A 103 -7.41 -6.05 -9.31
N ILE A 104 -6.94 -6.76 -8.28
CA ILE A 104 -5.63 -6.47 -7.67
C ILE A 104 -4.52 -6.67 -8.68
N ARG A 105 -4.52 -7.79 -9.42
CA ARG A 105 -3.54 -8.04 -10.49
C ARG A 105 -3.57 -6.96 -11.57
N ARG A 106 -4.73 -6.44 -11.92
CA ARG A 106 -4.85 -5.37 -12.92
C ARG A 106 -4.37 -4.01 -12.41
N VAL A 107 -4.63 -3.69 -11.14
CA VAL A 107 -4.33 -2.36 -10.57
C VAL A 107 -2.91 -2.27 -10.03
N TYR A 108 -2.41 -3.36 -9.47
CA TYR A 108 -1.13 -3.43 -8.77
C TYR A 108 -0.12 -4.35 -9.45
N GLU A 109 -0.47 -4.96 -10.59
CA GLU A 109 0.40 -5.87 -11.37
C GLU A 109 0.91 -7.08 -10.57
N VAL A 110 0.29 -7.36 -9.41
CA VAL A 110 0.64 -8.47 -8.52
C VAL A 110 -0.52 -9.46 -8.44
N ASP A 111 -0.23 -10.75 -8.65
CA ASP A 111 -1.21 -11.81 -8.42
C ASP A 111 -1.23 -12.20 -6.93
N PRO A 112 -2.30 -11.86 -6.17
CA PRO A 112 -2.36 -12.16 -4.74
C PRO A 112 -2.56 -13.65 -4.45
N LEU A 113 -2.79 -14.49 -5.46
CA LEU A 113 -2.92 -15.94 -5.32
C LEU A 113 -1.63 -16.68 -5.70
N VAL A 114 -0.50 -15.99 -5.87
CA VAL A 114 0.81 -16.62 -6.05
C VAL A 114 1.67 -16.37 -4.81
N CYS A 115 2.20 -17.43 -4.22
CA CYS A 115 3.09 -17.31 -3.07
C CYS A 115 4.41 -16.65 -3.48
N ARG A 116 4.79 -15.55 -2.82
CA ARG A 116 6.06 -14.85 -3.13
C ARG A 116 7.31 -15.63 -2.74
N SER A 117 7.20 -16.63 -1.88
CA SER A 117 8.36 -17.42 -1.40
C SER A 117 8.62 -18.65 -2.26
N CYS A 118 7.57 -19.32 -2.75
CA CYS A 118 7.71 -20.58 -3.49
C CYS A 118 7.04 -20.60 -4.88
N GLY A 119 6.32 -19.56 -5.27
CA GLY A 119 5.64 -19.47 -6.57
C GLY A 119 4.38 -20.33 -6.72
N GLY A 120 3.99 -21.10 -5.70
CA GLY A 120 2.79 -21.95 -5.76
C GLY A 120 1.46 -21.18 -5.74
N GLU A 121 0.40 -21.79 -6.25
CA GLU A 121 -0.97 -21.24 -6.20
C GLU A 121 -1.51 -21.31 -4.77
N MET A 122 -1.87 -20.14 -4.22
CA MET A 122 -2.53 -19.98 -2.93
C MET A 122 -4.05 -20.06 -3.08
N ARG A 123 -4.71 -20.57 -2.04
CA ARG A 123 -6.19 -20.65 -1.97
C ARG A 123 -6.70 -19.86 -0.78
N ILE A 124 -7.83 -19.18 -0.96
CA ILE A 124 -8.53 -18.51 0.13
C ILE A 124 -9.20 -19.57 1.01
N VAL A 125 -8.74 -19.72 2.25
CA VAL A 125 -9.32 -20.68 3.21
C VAL A 125 -10.55 -20.09 3.90
N SER A 126 -10.49 -18.83 4.31
CA SER A 126 -11.60 -18.15 4.99
C SER A 126 -11.53 -16.64 4.82
N VAL A 127 -12.68 -15.96 4.82
CA VAL A 127 -12.77 -14.50 4.91
C VAL A 127 -13.34 -14.14 6.28
N ILE A 128 -12.53 -13.48 7.11
CA ILE A 128 -12.90 -13.13 8.49
C ILE A 128 -13.29 -11.66 8.51
N LEU A 129 -14.58 -11.38 8.79
CA LEU A 129 -15.13 -10.02 8.81
C LEU A 129 -15.50 -9.56 10.23
N GLU A 130 -15.52 -10.46 11.20
CA GLU A 130 -15.93 -10.15 12.57
C GLU A 130 -14.81 -9.45 13.34
N HIS A 131 -15.06 -8.22 13.77
CA HIS A 131 -14.07 -7.36 14.44
C HIS A 131 -13.44 -8.00 15.69
N ARG A 132 -14.24 -8.73 16.49
CA ARG A 132 -13.74 -9.39 17.70
C ARG A 132 -12.73 -10.49 17.36
N VAL A 133 -13.04 -11.29 16.34
CA VAL A 133 -12.15 -12.37 15.85
C VAL A 133 -10.89 -11.79 15.24
N ILE A 134 -11.01 -10.74 14.42
CA ILE A 134 -9.87 -10.04 13.83
C ILE A 134 -8.93 -9.53 14.92
N ARG A 135 -9.44 -8.84 15.95
CA ARG A 135 -8.63 -8.33 17.07
C ARG A 135 -7.92 -9.45 17.82
N ARG A 136 -8.60 -10.58 18.08
CA ARG A 136 -8.01 -11.74 18.75
C ARG A 136 -6.84 -12.31 17.94
N ILE A 137 -7.01 -12.48 16.64
CA ILE A 137 -5.96 -12.99 15.73
C ILE A 137 -4.78 -12.03 15.70
N LEU A 138 -5.03 -10.73 15.50
CA LEU A 138 -3.97 -9.73 15.44
C LEU A 138 -3.20 -9.62 16.76
N GLY A 139 -3.89 -9.71 17.90
CA GLY A 139 -3.23 -9.72 19.22
C GLY A 139 -2.32 -10.94 19.41
N HIS A 140 -2.75 -12.13 18.98
CA HIS A 140 -1.92 -13.34 19.00
C HIS A 140 -0.68 -13.24 18.11
N LEU A 141 -0.82 -12.62 16.92
CA LEU A 141 0.30 -12.40 16.01
C LEU A 141 1.31 -11.39 16.58
N ALA A 142 0.82 -10.30 17.19
CA ALA A 142 1.67 -9.30 17.84
C ALA A 142 2.50 -9.91 18.99
N GLN A 143 1.90 -10.79 19.80
CA GLN A 143 2.63 -11.54 20.85
C GLN A 143 3.76 -12.42 20.29
N LYS A 144 3.66 -12.85 19.02
CA LYS A 144 4.70 -13.61 18.31
C LYS A 144 5.71 -12.72 17.59
N GLY A 145 5.68 -11.39 17.80
CA GLY A 145 6.56 -10.43 17.13
C GLY A 145 6.22 -10.21 15.65
N ILE A 146 5.03 -10.65 15.19
CA ILE A 146 4.55 -10.40 13.84
C ILE A 146 3.77 -9.09 13.85
N GLU A 147 4.46 -8.00 13.54
CA GLU A 147 3.87 -6.68 13.42
C GLU A 147 2.85 -6.66 12.27
N PRO A 148 1.58 -6.27 12.51
CA PRO A 148 0.67 -5.99 11.42
C PRO A 148 1.26 -4.85 10.56
N GLY A 149 1.19 -4.99 9.23
CA GLY A 149 1.70 -3.97 8.31
C GLY A 149 1.18 -2.57 8.66
N ARG A 150 1.96 -1.54 8.28
CA ARG A 150 1.73 -0.14 8.65
C ARG A 150 0.24 0.23 8.60
N GLY A 151 -0.33 0.51 9.77
CA GLY A 151 -1.71 0.97 9.88
C GLY A 151 -1.92 2.31 9.14
N PRO A 152 -3.19 2.69 8.89
CA PRO A 152 -3.49 4.03 8.39
C PRO A 152 -2.84 5.08 9.30
N PRO A 153 -2.31 6.18 8.74
CA PRO A 153 -1.74 7.25 9.56
C PRO A 153 -2.75 7.71 10.60
N GLU A 154 -2.26 7.90 11.82
CA GLU A 154 -3.08 8.31 12.95
C GLU A 154 -3.77 9.63 12.61
N ARG A 155 -5.09 9.70 12.84
CA ARG A 155 -5.83 10.95 12.60
C ARG A 155 -5.32 11.97 13.60
N LEU A 156 -4.46 12.88 13.15
CA LEU A 156 -4.27 14.16 13.83
C LEU A 156 -5.67 14.76 13.99
N ARG A 157 -6.11 14.94 15.25
CA ARG A 157 -7.35 15.64 15.55
C ARG A 157 -7.24 17.01 14.90
N SER A 158 -8.03 17.28 13.86
CA SER A 158 -8.05 18.62 13.28
C SER A 158 -8.48 19.62 14.35
N PRO A 159 -7.84 20.81 14.44
CA PRO A 159 -8.32 21.86 15.31
C PRO A 159 -9.76 22.21 14.93
N LEU A 160 -10.58 22.49 15.95
CA LEU A 160 -11.98 22.91 15.81
C LEU A 160 -12.11 24.05 14.76
N PRO A 161 -13.23 24.11 14.02
CA PRO A 161 -13.45 25.16 13.04
C PRO A 161 -13.41 26.52 13.73
N LYS A 162 -12.64 27.46 13.18
CA LYS A 162 -12.68 28.86 13.60
C LYS A 162 -14.08 29.38 13.31
N THR A 163 -14.80 29.78 14.36
CA THR A 163 -16.03 30.56 14.26
C THR A 163 -15.70 31.88 13.57
N ALA A 164 -16.53 32.24 12.60
CA ALA A 164 -16.48 33.51 11.88
C ALA A 164 -16.75 34.70 12.81
#